data_AF-X1LN45-F1
#
_entry.id   AF-X1LN45-F1
#
_cell.length_a   1.000
_cell.length_b   1.000
_cell.length_c   1.000
_cell.angle_alpha   90.00
_cell.angle_beta   90.00
_cell.angle_gamma   90.00
#
_symmetry.space_group_name_H-M   'P 1'
#
loop_
_entity.id
_entity.type
_entity.pdbx_description
1 polymer ?
#
loop_
_entity_poly.entity_id
_entity_poly.type
_entity_poly.pdbx_seq_one_letter_code
_entity_poly.pdbx_strand_id
1 'polypeptide(L)'
;MKKVPLSLKIYVGLIITLAILAAINVFLPQGVFLPTQTLPASKPVLALVNAVVMLILYGGLGFIGLKLSQKNGFADIWDLKVSNKQRFLIPALVGVGIGIFFILADIIF
;
A
#
# COMPACT_ATOMS: atom_id res chain seq x y z
N MET A 1 -12.98 -8.23 28.16
CA MET A 1 -12.22 -8.27 26.88
C MET A 1 -12.22 -6.86 26.27
N LYS A 2 -11.06 -6.19 26.14
CA LYS A 2 -10.99 -4.88 25.47
C LYS A 2 -11.31 -5.06 23.98
N LYS A 3 -12.30 -4.32 23.46
CA LYS A 3 -12.66 -4.37 22.04
C LYS A 3 -11.49 -3.83 21.21
N VAL A 4 -11.07 -4.57 20.18
CA VAL A 4 -10.05 -4.11 19.23
C VAL A 4 -10.59 -2.86 18.51
N PRO A 5 -9.82 -1.75 18.46
CA PRO A 5 -10.27 -0.51 17.84
C PRO A 5 -10.53 -0.71 16.34
N LEU A 6 -11.55 -0.03 15.81
CA LEU A 6 -11.97 -0.16 14.41
C LEU A 6 -10.82 0.09 13.44
N SER A 7 -10.02 1.12 13.70
CA SER A 7 -8.90 1.53 12.87
C SER A 7 -7.80 0.47 12.79
N LEU A 8 -7.56 -0.28 13.88
CA LEU A 8 -6.63 -1.41 13.85
C LEU A 8 -7.18 -2.56 12.99
N LYS A 9 -8.49 -2.82 13.03
CA LYS A 9 -9.10 -3.84 12.16
C LYS A 9 -8.96 -3.48 10.68
N ILE A 10 -9.20 -2.21 10.34
CA ILE A 10 -9.09 -1.72 8.98
C ILE A 10 -7.64 -1.75 8.52
N TYR A 11 -6.71 -1.28 9.36
CA TYR A 11 -5.29 -1.36 9.10
C TYR A 11 -4.85 -2.79 8.77
N VAL A 12 -5.18 -3.76 9.63
CA VAL A 12 -4.84 -5.17 9.40
C VAL A 12 -5.48 -5.70 8.12
N GLY A 13 -6.75 -5.37 7.87
CA GLY A 13 -7.44 -5.76 6.62
C GLY A 13 -6.75 -5.21 5.37
N LEU A 14 -6.33 -3.95 5.38
CA LEU A 14 -5.59 -3.32 4.28
C LEU A 14 -4.21 -3.97 4.07
N ILE A 15 -3.45 -4.25 5.14
CA ILE A 15 -2.15 -4.92 5.02
C ILE A 15 -2.28 -6.35 4.49
N ILE A 16 -3.29 -7.11 4.95
CA ILE A 16 -3.55 -8.46 4.42
C ILE A 16 -3.90 -8.37 2.93
N THR A 17 -4.76 -7.42 2.55
CA THR A 17 -5.13 -7.21 1.15
C THR A 17 -3.90 -6.86 0.32
N LEU A 18 -3.05 -5.96 0.81
CA LEU A 18 -1.79 -5.59 0.15
C LEU A 18 -0.86 -6.79 -0.03
N ALA A 19 -0.68 -7.63 0.99
CA ALA A 19 0.17 -8.81 0.92
C ALA A 19 -0.35 -9.83 -0.11
N ILE A 20 -1.68 -10.05 -0.17
CA ILE A 20 -2.32 -10.91 -1.16
C ILE A 20 -2.12 -10.35 -2.57
N LEU A 21 -2.38 -9.05 -2.77
CA LEU A 21 -2.19 -8.40 -4.07
C LEU A 21 -0.72 -8.47 -4.52
N ALA A 22 0.23 -8.33 -3.60
CA ALA A 22 1.65 -8.43 -3.91
C ALA A 22 2.07 -9.86 -4.31
N ALA A 23 1.49 -10.89 -3.69
CA ALA A 23 1.68 -12.28 -4.13
C ALA A 23 1.11 -12.51 -5.54
N ILE A 24 -0.11 -12.04 -5.79
CA ILE A 24 -0.79 -12.17 -7.09
C ILE A 24 -0.02 -11.42 -8.18
N ASN A 25 0.55 -10.27 -7.86
CA ASN A 25 1.34 -9.45 -8.79
C ASN A 25 2.50 -10.21 -9.43
N VAL A 26 3.11 -11.18 -8.74
CA VAL A 26 4.20 -12.01 -9.28
C VAL A 26 3.75 -12.90 -10.45
N PHE A 27 2.46 -13.24 -10.52
CA PHE A 27 1.90 -14.06 -11.58
C PHE A 27 1.37 -13.25 -12.76
N LEU A 28 1.25 -11.92 -12.60
CA LEU A 28 0.82 -11.02 -13.66
C LEU A 28 1.97 -10.75 -14.65
N PRO A 29 1.67 -10.43 -15.93
CA PRO A 29 2.69 -10.08 -16.91
C PRO A 29 3.43 -8.80 -16.49
N GLN A 30 4.74 -8.89 -16.25
CA GLN A 30 5.58 -7.78 -15.77
C GLN A 30 6.22 -6.97 -16.92
N GLY A 31 5.50 -6.81 -18.03
CA GLY A 31 6.02 -6.16 -19.25
C GLY A 31 6.68 -7.15 -20.22
N VAL A 32 6.28 -7.08 -21.48
CA VAL A 32 6.66 -8.01 -22.56
C VAL A 32 7.92 -7.52 -23.31
N PHE A 33 8.46 -6.37 -22.92
CA PHE A 33 9.41 -5.58 -23.74
C PHE A 33 10.90 -5.75 -23.38
N LEU A 34 11.23 -6.55 -22.37
CA LEU A 34 12.61 -6.83 -21.99
C LEU A 34 12.91 -8.32 -22.18
N PRO A 35 14.15 -8.69 -22.58
CA PRO A 35 14.52 -10.10 -22.73
C PRO A 35 14.20 -10.83 -21.43
N THR A 36 13.59 -12.01 -21.55
CA THR A 36 13.18 -12.88 -20.45
C THR A 36 14.38 -13.19 -19.57
N GLN A 37 14.63 -12.34 -18.57
CA GLN A 37 15.56 -12.66 -17.50
C GLN A 37 15.02 -13.90 -16.80
N THR A 38 15.84 -14.94 -16.72
CA THR A 38 15.54 -16.11 -15.91
C THR A 38 15.29 -15.62 -14.48
N LEU A 39 14.08 -15.88 -13.97
CA LEU A 39 13.75 -15.52 -12.61
C LEU A 39 14.77 -16.17 -11.65
N PRO A 40 15.29 -15.42 -10.66
CA PRO A 40 16.32 -15.92 -9.73
C PRO A 40 15.80 -17.06 -8.83
N ALA A 41 14.49 -17.23 -8.77
CA ALA A 41 13.81 -18.31 -8.05
C ALA A 41 12.48 -18.67 -8.75
N SER A 42 11.82 -19.72 -8.29
CA SER A 42 10.49 -20.08 -8.79
C SER A 42 9.44 -19.02 -8.41
N LYS A 43 8.44 -18.83 -9.28
CA LYS A 43 7.34 -17.86 -9.07
C LYS A 43 6.64 -18.00 -7.71
N PRO A 44 6.33 -19.21 -7.21
CA PRO A 44 5.71 -19.36 -5.90
C PRO A 44 6.59 -18.88 -4.75
N VAL A 45 7.91 -19.10 -4.83
CA VAL A 45 8.86 -18.61 -3.81
C VAL A 45 8.91 -17.10 -3.82
N LEU A 46 8.99 -16.47 -5.01
CA LEU A 46 8.96 -15.01 -5.13
C LEU A 46 7.64 -14.41 -4.63
N ALA A 47 6.50 -15.04 -4.91
CA ALA A 47 5.19 -14.61 -4.42
C ALA A 47 5.10 -14.64 -2.90
N LEU A 48 5.61 -15.71 -2.27
CA LEU A 48 5.67 -15.83 -0.81
C LEU A 48 6.58 -14.76 -0.21
N VAL A 49 7.78 -14.58 -0.76
CA VAL A 49 8.73 -13.56 -0.30
C VAL A 49 8.10 -12.17 -0.41
N ASN A 50 7.47 -11.82 -1.53
CA ASN A 50 6.79 -10.54 -1.69
C ASN A 50 5.68 -10.33 -0.67
N ALA A 51 4.83 -11.34 -0.42
CA ALA A 51 3.79 -11.25 0.59
C ALA A 51 4.37 -11.03 2.00
N VAL A 52 5.42 -11.77 2.36
CA VAL A 52 6.08 -11.66 3.67
C VAL A 52 6.75 -10.30 3.83
N VAL A 53 7.43 -9.81 2.79
CA VAL A 53 8.04 -8.47 2.77
C VAL A 53 6.99 -7.39 2.98
N MET A 54 5.84 -7.48 2.29
CA MET A 54 4.74 -6.55 2.48
C MET A 54 4.16 -6.61 3.90
N LEU A 55 4.02 -7.81 4.47
CA LEU A 55 3.47 -7.96 5.80
C LEU A 55 4.42 -7.45 6.89
N ILE A 56 5.70 -7.79 6.81
CA ILE A 56 6.70 -7.45 7.83
C ILE A 56 7.18 -6.02 7.67
N LEU A 57 7.66 -5.63 6.49
CA LEU A 57 8.23 -4.30 6.30
C LEU A 57 7.13 -3.26 6.22
N TYR A 58 6.22 -3.37 5.24
CA TYR A 58 5.17 -2.36 5.08
C TYR A 58 4.14 -2.44 6.21
N GLY A 59 3.74 -3.65 6.62
CA GLY A 59 2.84 -3.86 7.75
C GLY A 59 3.46 -3.54 9.11
N GLY A 60 4.77 -3.69 9.28
CA GLY A 60 5.47 -3.27 10.49
C GLY A 60 5.63 -1.75 10.56
N LEU A 61 6.16 -1.14 9.50
CA LEU A 61 6.35 0.31 9.42
C LEU A 61 5.02 1.07 9.48
N GLY A 62 3.99 0.58 8.78
CA GLY A 62 2.65 1.17 8.84
C GLY A 62 2.04 1.10 10.24
N PHE A 63 2.32 0.05 11.01
CA PHE A 63 1.81 -0.12 12.37
C PHE A 63 2.51 0.83 13.34
N ILE A 64 3.82 1.00 13.19
CA ILE A 64 4.59 2.00 13.92
C ILE A 64 4.01 3.39 13.61
N GLY A 65 3.79 3.70 12.33
CA GLY A 65 3.16 4.95 11.89
C GLY A 65 1.78 5.18 12.52
N LEU A 66 0.92 4.16 12.52
CA LEU A 66 -0.41 4.23 13.14
C LEU A 66 -0.32 4.52 14.64
N LYS A 67 0.56 3.83 15.36
CA LYS A 67 0.77 4.06 16.80
C LYS A 67 1.30 5.46 17.09
N LEU A 68 2.26 5.95 16.31
CA LEU A 68 2.80 7.29 16.47
C LEU A 68 1.75 8.36 16.17
N SER A 69 0.94 8.16 15.12
CA SER A 69 -0.17 9.03 14.75
C SER A 69 -1.16 9.19 15.91
N GLN A 70 -1.58 8.06 16.49
CA GLN A 70 -2.49 8.04 17.64
C GLN A 70 -1.87 8.70 18.88
N LYS A 71 -0.57 8.46 19.14
CA LYS A 71 0.14 9.06 20.27
C LYS A 71 0.21 10.59 20.18
N ASN A 72 0.36 11.13 18.98
CA ASN A 72 0.45 12.56 18.73
C ASN A 72 -0.91 13.26 18.58
N GLY A 73 -2.02 12.52 18.74
CA GLY A 73 -3.38 13.10 18.67
C GLY A 73 -3.84 13.44 17.24
N PHE A 74 -3.21 12.87 16.21
CA PHE A 74 -3.71 12.99 14.84
C PHE A 74 -5.05 12.28 14.68
N ALA A 75 -5.81 12.71 13.67
CA ALA A 75 -7.09 12.09 13.32
C ALA A 75 -6.92 10.59 13.05
N ASP A 76 -7.84 9.80 13.60
CA ASP A 76 -7.89 8.36 13.35
C ASP A 76 -8.42 8.06 11.93
N ILE A 77 -8.19 6.84 11.43
CA ILE A 77 -8.54 6.44 10.05
C ILE A 77 -10.01 6.77 9.73
N TRP A 78 -10.91 6.49 10.67
CA TRP A 78 -12.34 6.81 10.60
C TRP A 78 -12.82 7.88 11.61
N ASP A 79 -11.99 8.89 11.86
CA ASP A 79 -12.42 10.07 12.64
C ASP A 79 -13.61 10.84 12.01
N LEU A 80 -14.73 10.95 12.72
CA LEU A 80 -15.92 11.67 12.25
C LEU A 80 -15.67 13.14 11.91
N LYS A 81 -14.60 13.76 12.43
CA LYS A 81 -14.21 15.14 12.12
C LYS A 81 -13.69 15.32 10.70
N VAL A 82 -13.23 14.24 10.05
CA VAL A 82 -12.69 14.29 8.68
C VAL A 82 -13.81 13.94 7.70
N SER A 83 -14.10 14.86 6.79
CA SER A 83 -15.10 14.65 5.75
C SER A 83 -14.64 13.65 4.69
N ASN A 84 -15.57 12.98 4.00
CA ASN A 84 -15.24 12.06 2.91
C ASN A 84 -14.50 12.76 1.75
N LYS A 85 -14.75 14.07 1.53
CA LYS A 85 -13.98 14.86 0.57
C LYS A 85 -12.51 14.94 0.96
N GLN A 86 -12.21 15.21 2.23
CA GLN A 86 -10.84 15.25 2.71
C GLN A 86 -10.17 13.87 2.73
N ARG A 87 -10.92 12.81 3.01
CA ARG A 87 -10.39 11.44 3.02
C ARG A 87 -10.06 10.90 1.64
N PHE A 88 -10.91 11.16 0.65
CA PHE A 88 -10.84 10.46 -0.64
C PHE A 88 -10.59 11.42 -1.80
N LEU A 89 -11.32 12.54 -1.86
CA LEU A 89 -11.23 13.45 -3.01
C LEU A 89 -9.90 14.18 -3.05
N ILE A 90 -9.43 14.74 -1.93
CA ILE A 90 -8.16 15.47 -1.89
C ILE A 90 -6.98 14.53 -2.25
N PRO A 91 -6.81 13.35 -1.61
CA PRO A 91 -5.73 12.44 -1.98
C PRO A 91 -5.82 11.95 -3.43
N ALA A 92 -7.03 11.70 -3.95
CA ALA A 92 -7.21 11.32 -5.35
C ALA A 92 -6.74 12.43 -6.31
N LEU A 93 -7.12 13.68 -6.04
CA LEU A 93 -6.70 14.83 -6.86
C LEU A 93 -5.18 15.03 -6.82
N VAL A 94 -4.57 14.93 -5.63
CA VAL A 94 -3.11 15.03 -5.46
C VAL A 94 -2.41 13.89 -6.21
N GLY A 95 -2.91 12.66 -6.07
CA GLY A 95 -2.37 11.49 -6.77
C GLY A 95 -2.46 11.62 -8.29
N VAL A 96 -3.60 12.10 -8.82
CA VAL A 96 -3.77 12.39 -10.24
C VAL A 96 -2.81 13.48 -10.70
N GLY A 97 -2.66 14.56 -9.94
CA GLY A 97 -1.72 15.64 -10.27
C GLY A 97 -0.27 15.17 -10.34
N ILE A 98 0.16 14.38 -9.35
CA ILE A 98 1.50 13.77 -9.33
C ILE A 98 1.68 12.80 -10.50
N GLY A 99 0.66 11.99 -10.81
CA GLY A 99 0.70 11.07 -11.93
C GLY A 99 0.84 11.78 -13.28
N ILE A 100 0.04 12.83 -13.52
CA ILE A 100 0.15 13.67 -14.71
C ILE A 100 1.54 14.31 -14.80
N PHE A 101 2.05 14.82 -13.68
CA PHE A 101 3.39 15.41 -13.63
C PHE A 101 4.47 14.40 -14.07
N PHE A 102 4.46 13.18 -13.55
CA PHE A 102 5.43 12.16 -13.94
C PHE A 102 5.34 11.77 -15.41
N ILE A 103 4.13 11.62 -15.95
CA ILE A 103 3.93 11.32 -17.38
C ILE A 103 4.48 12.45 -18.25
N LEU A 104 4.20 13.71 -17.89
CA LEU A 104 4.72 14.86 -18.64
C LEU A 104 6.25 14.97 -18.54
N ALA A 105 6.81 14.71 -17.35
CA ALA A 105 8.25 14.72 -17.16
C ALA A 105 8.95 13.65 -18.02
N ASP A 106 8.41 12.43 -18.06
CA ASP A 106 8.91 11.32 -18.89
C ASP A 106 8.84 11.61 -20.40
N ILE A 107 7.85 12.41 -20.83
CA ILE A 107 7.76 12.86 -22.24
C ILE A 107 8.82 13.91 -22.58
N ILE A 108 9.25 14.72 -21.61
CA ILE A 108 10.13 15.87 -21.82
C ILE A 108 11.62 15.52 -21.65
N PHE A 109 11.96 14.65 -20.69
CA PHE A 109 13.34 14.30 -20.31
C PHE A 109 13.70 12.89 -20.74
#